data_AF-A0A927MY22-F1
#
_entry.id   AF-A0A927MY22-F1
#
_cell.length_a   1.000
_cell.length_b   1.000
_cell.length_c   1.000
_cell.angle_alpha   90.00
_cell.angle_beta   90.00
_cell.angle_gamma   90.00
#
_symmetry.space_group_name_H-M   'P 1'
#
loop_
_entity.id
_entity.type
_entity.pdbx_description
1 polymer ?
#
loop_
_entity_poly.entity_id
_entity_poly.type
_entity_poly.pdbx_seq_one_letter_code
_entity_poly.pdbx_strand_id
1 'polypeptide(L)' 'MACVGTDCDRTRRAASVRPANLGSRRILEKIGMTLDHCEEDHKGTLLFLSRTFSTVSA' A
#
# COMPACT_ATOMS: atom_id res chain seq x y z
N MET A 1 10.47 -30.48 -14.01
CA MET A 1 9.33 -29.61 -14.37
C MET A 1 9.60 -28.26 -13.73
N ALA A 2 10.05 -27.30 -14.53
CA ALA A 2 10.50 -26.00 -14.04
C ALA A 2 9.29 -25.08 -13.82
N CYS A 3 9.14 -24.55 -12.61
CA CYS A 3 8.25 -23.41 -12.39
C CYS A 3 8.89 -22.19 -13.05
N VAL A 4 8.21 -21.72 -14.08
CA VAL A 4 8.56 -20.59 -14.93
C VAL A 4 8.30 -19.28 -14.17
N GLY A 5 9.27 -18.37 -14.20
CA GLY A 5 9.02 -16.93 -14.02
C GLY A 5 9.13 -16.38 -12.60
N THR A 6 10.25 -15.72 -12.34
CA THR A 6 10.44 -14.56 -11.45
C THR A 6 9.18 -13.77 -11.05
N ASP A 7 8.62 -14.06 -9.88
CA ASP A 7 7.71 -13.15 -9.14
C ASP A 7 8.29 -12.75 -7.76
N CYS A 8 9.59 -13.02 -7.53
CA CYS A 8 10.28 -12.71 -6.29
C CYS A 8 10.69 -11.23 -6.14
N ASP A 9 10.48 -10.39 -7.15
CA ASP A 9 10.97 -9.01 -7.16
C ASP A 9 9.91 -7.95 -6.83
N ARG A 10 8.75 -8.36 -6.29
CA ARG A 10 7.67 -7.44 -5.93
C ARG A 10 7.41 -7.43 -4.43
N THR A 11 8.04 -6.49 -3.72
CA THR A 11 7.70 -6.26 -2.30
C THR A 11 6.50 -5.33 -2.19
N ARG A 12 5.36 -5.83 -1.72
CA ARG A 12 4.18 -5.01 -1.40
C ARG A 12 4.29 -4.45 0.03
N ARG A 13 4.17 -3.14 0.20
CA ARG A 13 4.01 -2.48 1.50
C ARG A 13 2.58 -1.96 1.64
N ALA A 14 2.00 -2.11 2.82
CA ALA A 14 0.65 -1.65 3.13
C ALA A 14 0.64 -0.76 4.37
N ALA A 15 -0.30 0.18 4.43
CA ALA A 15 -0.56 1.05 5.57
C ALA A 15 -2.05 1.36 5.64
N SER A 16 -2.55 1.72 6.82
CA SER A 16 -3.92 2.22 6.99
C SER A 16 -3.94 3.56 7.70
N VAL A 17 -4.91 4.40 7.33
CA VAL A 17 -5.08 5.74 7.92
C VAL A 17 -6.56 6.11 7.94
N ARG A 18 -7.00 6.81 9.00
CA ARG A 18 -8.35 7.38 9.01
C ARG A 18 -8.41 8.66 8.18
N PRO A 19 -9.50 8.95 7.46
CA PRO A 19 -9.63 10.16 6.65
C PRO A 19 -9.38 11.47 7.42
N ALA A 20 -9.74 11.51 8.70
CA ALA A 20 -9.52 12.67 9.57
C ALA A 20 -8.03 12.97 9.84
N ASN A 21 -7.14 11.98 9.73
CA ASN A 21 -5.70 12.18 9.91
C ASN A 21 -5.04 12.62 8.59
N LEU A 22 -5.27 13.88 8.23
CA LEU A 22 -4.76 14.49 7.00
C LEU A 22 -3.22 14.49 6.93
N GLY A 23 -2.53 14.62 8.07
CA GLY A 23 -1.07 14.63 8.14
C GLY A 23 -0.47 13.31 7.70
N SER A 24 -0.90 12.21 8.32
CA SER A 24 -0.46 10.87 7.93
C SER A 24 -0.87 10.53 6.50
N ARG A 25 -2.10 10.87 6.08
CA ARG A 25 -2.57 10.64 4.71
C ARG A 25 -1.66 11.30 3.66
N ARG A 26 -1.33 12.58 3.84
CA ARG A 26 -0.45 13.31 2.91
C ARG A 26 0.95 12.71 2.85
N ILE A 27 1.49 12.23 3.97
CA ILE A 27 2.80 11.57 3.99
C ILE A 27 2.73 10.27 3.19
N LEU A 28 1.70 9.43 3.40
CA LEU A 28 1.52 8.17 2.68
C LEU A 28 1.38 8.38 1.17
N GLU A 29 0.59 9.39 0.76
CA GLU A 29 0.47 9.81 -0.65
C GLU A 29 1.83 10.28 -1.21
N LYS A 30 2.58 11.10 -0.46
CA LYS A 30 3.90 11.62 -0.87
C LYS A 30 4.95 10.53 -1.05
N ILE A 31 4.91 9.47 -0.25
CA ILE A 31 5.79 8.30 -0.41
C ILE A 31 5.26 7.30 -1.45
N GLY A 32 4.26 7.69 -2.24
CA GLY A 32 3.76 6.91 -3.38
C GLY A 32 2.89 5.71 -3.00
N MET A 33 2.27 5.71 -1.82
CA MET A 33 1.21 4.75 -1.52
C MET A 33 -0.10 5.20 -2.16
N THR A 34 -0.81 4.26 -2.77
CA THR A 34 -2.11 4.50 -3.41
C THR A 34 -3.21 3.81 -2.62
N LEU A 35 -4.42 4.40 -2.64
CA LEU A 35 -5.60 3.77 -2.05
C LEU A 35 -5.87 2.42 -2.74
N ASP A 36 -6.00 1.37 -1.95
CA ASP A 36 -6.34 0.01 -2.40
C ASP A 36 -7.83 -0.24 -2.21
N HIS A 37 -8.31 -0.10 -0.97
CA HIS A 37 -9.71 -0.23 -0.60
C HIS A 37 -10.02 0.55 0.69
N CYS A 38 -11.30 0.64 1.03
CA CYS A 38 -11.78 1.24 2.27
C CYS A 38 -12.57 0.20 3.05
N GLU A 39 -12.47 0.23 4.37
CA GLU A 39 -13.32 -0.55 5.27
C GLU A 39 -14.01 0.38 6.27
N GLU A 40 -15.18 -0.01 6.75
CA GLU A 40 -15.90 0.68 7.82
C GLU A 40 -15.73 -0.10 9.13
N ASP A 41 -15.30 0.57 10.19
CA ASP A 41 -15.28 0.02 11.54
C ASP A 41 -16.18 0.84 12.49
N HIS A 42 -16.25 0.42 13.76
CA HIS A 42 -17.03 1.11 14.80
C HIS A 42 -16.60 2.57 15.06
N LYS A 43 -15.48 3.02 14.51
CA LYS A 43 -14.94 4.39 14.58
C LYS A 43 -14.98 5.08 13.20
N GLY A 44 -15.68 4.51 12.22
CA GLY A 44 -15.88 5.04 10.87
C GLY A 44 -14.88 4.50 9.83
N THR A 45 -14.72 5.22 8.73
CA THR A 45 -13.93 4.77 7.58
C THR A 45 -12.44 4.64 7.90
N LEU A 46 -11.85 3.54 7.44
CA LEU A 46 -10.41 3.27 7.43
C LEU A 46 -9.95 3.11 5.98
N LEU A 47 -8.94 3.89 5.58
CA LEU A 47 -8.36 3.84 4.24
C LEU A 47 -7.17 2.88 4.26
N PHE A 48 -7.17 1.86 3.41
CA PHE A 48 -6.05 0.95 3.22
C PHE A 48 -5.27 1.37 1.98
N LEU A 49 -3.99 1.68 2.14
CA LEU A 49 -3.10 2.11 1.08
C LEU A 49 -1.99 1.08 0.88
N SER A 50 -1.55 0.92 -0.36
CA SER A 50 -0.42 0.05 -0.68
C SER A 50 0.49 0.62 -1.75
N ARG A 51 1.74 0.16 -1.76
CA ARG A 51 2.73 0.43 -2.80
C ARG A 51 3.48 -0.86 -3.10
N THR A 52 3.67 -1.17 -4.38
CA THR A 52 4.50 -2.29 -4.83
C THR A 52 5.84 -1.74 -5.29
N PHE A 53 6.92 -2.26 -4.71
CA PHE A 53 8.29 -1.99 -5.13
C PHE A 53 8.72 -3.08 -6.09
N SER A 54 9.19 -2.69 -7.27
CA SER A 54 9.92 -3.60 -8.16
C SER A 54 11.40 -3.52 -7.79
N THR A 55 12.00 -4.61 -7.36
CA THR A 55 13.46 -4.72 -7.23
C THR A 55 14.03 -4.88 -8.63
N VAL A 56 14.20 -3.76 -9.33
CA VAL A 56 15.07 -3.74 -10.51
C VAL A 56 16.49 -3.77 -9.95
N SER A 57 17.22 -4.86 -10.17
CA SER A 57 18.67 -4.91 -9.89
C SER A 57 19.34 -3.74 -10.62
N ALA A 58 20.06 -2.92 -9.85
CA ALA A 58 20.87 -1.80 -10.34
C ALA A 58 22.10 -2.28 -11.12
#